data_AF-A0A2G9I4Z9-F1
#
_entry.id   AF-A0A2G9I4Z9-F1
#
_cell.length_a   1.000
_cell.length_b   1.000
_cell.length_c   1.000
_cell.angle_alpha   90.00
_cell.angle_beta   90.00
_cell.angle_gamma   90.00
#
_symmetry.space_group_name_H-M   'P 1'
#
loop_
_entity.id
_entity.type
_entity.pdbx_description
1 polymer ?
#
loop_
_entity_poly.entity_id
_entity_poly.type
_entity_poly.pdbx_seq_one_letter_code
_entity_poly.pdbx_strand_id
1 'polypeptide(L)'
;MAASYASISWTPLSRPNSSGATKKYITASIQELSTFNNGTQTFRSMRMPRCKYRYKLHGGGKFSWDYGESFNLSAFSSSNGNWVEVEAGAPKEYKDDEFIVVNFYRFVFVKDPEEEVSRHLSFMQGRDLHGRIYLNEQGINAQYSGPSKDAFAYVEWVKEDPRFSDILVQISPAINGHAFPKLKLRYKPSLVQLEEGISHLPLLDPSMQATPLTPSEWRSRLENKIDSSLNTENTNFILLDVRNGYEWDVGHFQGAQRPDVDCFRSTSFGLSESEVIASDPLATVDKEKTDILMYCTGGIRCDVYSTILRQEGFKRLYTLKGGVSHYLENEVPIGWVGNLFVFDARLSLPPSTYKPDISTEARAKQEVPHSFAKCYICRSQVSELRHRNCANLDCNLLFLCCMKCVNDFRGCCCMKCTSAPRLRPVLLGHQRYQKWHKYRDLELQSREENFLKQEMSHCGIFQMLDDRFSNSINN
;
A
#
# COMPACT_ATOMS: atom_id res chain seq x y z
N MET A 1 39.23 12.18 -37.01
CA MET A 1 39.85 11.08 -36.25
C MET A 1 38.79 10.06 -35.94
N ALA A 2 39.09 8.78 -36.12
CA ALA A 2 38.15 7.66 -36.07
C ALA A 2 37.36 7.63 -34.75
N ALA A 3 36.05 7.40 -34.83
CA ALA A 3 35.25 7.06 -33.66
C ALA A 3 35.66 5.66 -33.19
N SER A 4 36.41 5.59 -32.10
CA SER A 4 36.71 4.34 -31.43
C SER A 4 35.40 3.77 -30.87
N TYR A 5 34.88 2.72 -31.49
CA TYR A 5 33.73 1.99 -30.96
C TYR A 5 34.21 1.12 -29.80
N ALA A 6 33.83 1.47 -28.58
CA ALA A 6 33.96 0.54 -27.46
C ALA A 6 32.90 -0.56 -27.62
N SER A 7 33.31 -1.78 -27.97
CA SER A 7 32.44 -2.94 -27.96
C SER A 7 32.33 -3.48 -26.53
N ILE A 8 31.13 -3.42 -25.94
CA ILE A 8 30.84 -4.07 -24.66
C ILE A 8 30.32 -5.48 -24.98
N SER A 9 31.11 -6.50 -24.68
CA SER A 9 30.67 -7.90 -24.78
C SER A 9 30.10 -8.37 -23.44
N TRP A 10 28.95 -9.02 -23.49
CA TRP A 10 28.26 -9.57 -22.33
C TRP A 10 28.43 -11.09 -22.29
N THR A 11 28.92 -11.62 -21.18
CA THR A 11 29.06 -13.08 -21.02
C THR A 11 28.16 -13.55 -19.89
N PRO A 12 27.19 -14.44 -20.13
CA PRO A 12 26.43 -15.08 -19.07
C PRO A 12 27.36 -16.00 -18.28
N LEU A 13 27.48 -15.76 -16.97
CA LEU A 13 28.19 -16.68 -16.08
C LEU A 13 27.21 -17.29 -15.09
N SER A 14 27.24 -18.62 -15.02
CA SER A 14 26.58 -19.43 -14.00
C SER A 14 27.65 -19.96 -13.06
N ARG A 15 27.63 -19.53 -11.80
CA ARG A 15 28.43 -20.15 -10.73
C ARG A 15 27.50 -20.78 -9.69
N PRO A 16 27.74 -22.02 -9.28
CA PRO A 16 27.06 -22.61 -8.14
C PRO A 16 27.60 -21.97 -6.85
N ASN A 17 26.70 -21.54 -5.96
CA ASN A 17 27.08 -21.12 -4.61
C ASN A 17 27.09 -22.34 -3.66
N SER A 18 27.67 -22.19 -2.46
CA SER A 18 27.77 -23.23 -1.42
C SER A 18 26.43 -23.79 -0.91
N SER A 19 25.31 -23.21 -1.33
CA SER A 19 23.93 -23.66 -1.05
C SER A 19 23.21 -24.32 -2.25
N GLY A 20 23.89 -24.55 -3.38
CA GLY A 20 23.32 -25.22 -4.56
C GLY A 20 22.44 -24.35 -5.47
N ALA A 21 22.21 -23.07 -5.14
CA ALA A 21 21.50 -22.14 -6.01
C ALA A 21 22.40 -21.60 -7.13
N THR A 22 21.92 -21.61 -8.38
CA THR A 22 22.62 -21.06 -9.55
C THR A 22 22.32 -19.57 -9.69
N LYS A 23 23.28 -18.69 -9.39
CA LYS A 23 23.15 -17.25 -9.68
C LYS A 23 23.60 -16.97 -11.12
N LYS A 24 22.78 -16.22 -11.88
CA LYS A 24 23.12 -15.73 -13.22
C LYS A 24 23.72 -14.34 -13.10
N TYR A 25 24.96 -14.17 -13.56
CA TYR A 25 25.64 -12.88 -13.61
C TYR A 25 25.80 -12.43 -15.05
N ILE A 26 25.78 -11.12 -15.28
CA ILE A 26 26.15 -10.51 -16.56
C ILE A 26 27.41 -9.67 -16.31
N THR A 27 28.52 -10.06 -16.92
CA THR A 27 29.76 -9.26 -16.92
C THR A 27 29.83 -8.40 -18.17
N ALA A 28 30.17 -7.12 -18.02
CA ALA A 28 30.61 -6.25 -19.11
C ALA A 28 32.13 -6.15 -19.05
N SER A 29 32.81 -6.48 -20.16
CA SER A 29 34.18 -6.05 -20.38
C SER A 29 34.17 -4.83 -21.32
N ILE A 30 34.91 -3.78 -20.95
CA ILE A 30 35.23 -2.68 -21.86
C ILE A 30 36.63 -2.99 -22.38
N GLN A 31 36.74 -3.38 -23.64
CA GLN A 31 38.06 -3.61 -24.27
C GLN A 31 38.66 -2.29 -24.76
N GLU A 32 39.83 -1.99 -24.17
CA GLU A 32 40.88 -1.04 -24.57
C GLU A 32 40.51 0.35 -25.09
N LEU A 33 40.64 1.35 -24.21
CA LEU A 33 41.03 2.70 -24.60
C LEU A 33 42.33 3.05 -23.88
N SER A 34 43.45 2.81 -24.56
CA SER A 34 44.75 3.36 -24.16
C SER A 34 44.70 4.88 -24.21
N THR A 35 45.18 5.54 -23.15
CA THR A 35 45.34 6.98 -22.93
C THR A 35 44.07 7.78 -22.58
N PHE A 36 43.81 7.87 -21.28
CA PHE A 36 42.87 8.82 -20.67
C PHE A 36 43.58 10.16 -20.42
N ASN A 37 43.07 11.25 -20.99
CA ASN A 37 43.35 12.62 -20.54
C ASN A 37 42.01 13.33 -20.33
N ASN A 38 41.91 14.05 -19.20
CA ASN A 38 40.71 14.69 -18.65
C ASN A 38 39.71 15.23 -19.68
N GLY A 39 38.53 14.59 -19.75
CA GLY A 39 37.37 15.06 -20.50
C GLY A 39 36.13 14.22 -20.22
N THR A 40 34.96 14.86 -20.19
CA THR A 40 33.65 14.21 -20.06
C THR A 40 33.21 13.66 -21.42
N GLN A 41 32.83 12.37 -21.50
CA GLN A 41 32.21 11.81 -22.72
C GLN A 41 30.77 11.33 -22.47
N THR A 42 29.92 11.57 -23.47
CA THR A 42 28.51 11.16 -23.50
C THR A 42 28.34 9.89 -24.30
N PHE A 43 27.84 8.83 -23.65
CA PHE A 43 27.45 7.60 -24.33
C PHE A 43 25.99 7.70 -24.77
N ARG A 44 25.67 7.26 -25.99
CA ARG A 44 24.29 7.22 -26.49
C ARG A 44 23.51 6.07 -25.84
N SER A 45 22.24 6.36 -25.57
CA SER A 45 21.14 5.46 -25.16
C SER A 45 21.29 4.01 -25.66
N MET A 46 21.19 3.05 -24.74
CA MET A 46 21.20 1.61 -25.04
C MET A 46 20.09 0.91 -24.23
N ARG A 47 19.23 0.11 -24.89
CA ARG A 47 18.17 -0.68 -24.22
C ARG A 47 18.80 -1.80 -23.39
N MET A 48 18.54 -1.82 -22.08
CA MET A 48 18.96 -2.90 -21.17
C MET A 48 17.76 -3.78 -20.75
N PRO A 49 17.99 -5.07 -20.41
CA PRO A 49 16.97 -5.95 -19.82
C PRO A 49 16.40 -5.39 -18.50
N ARG A 50 15.20 -5.84 -18.10
CA ARG A 50 14.47 -5.37 -16.91
C ARG A 50 15.16 -5.74 -15.58
N CYS A 51 16.23 -5.03 -15.20
CA CYS A 51 16.86 -5.14 -13.88
C CYS A 51 17.26 -3.75 -13.33
N LYS A 52 17.31 -3.58 -12.00
CA LYS A 52 17.96 -2.41 -11.35
C LYS A 52 19.46 -2.70 -11.22
N TYR A 53 20.29 -1.73 -11.59
CA TYR A 53 21.76 -1.87 -11.56
C TYR A 53 22.35 -0.85 -10.58
N ARG A 54 23.43 -1.22 -9.87
CA ARG A 54 24.20 -0.28 -9.05
C ARG A 54 25.68 -0.45 -9.36
N TYR A 55 26.34 0.65 -9.73
CA TYR A 55 27.78 0.70 -9.95
C TYR A 55 28.46 1.40 -8.77
N LYS A 56 29.70 1.00 -8.48
CA LYS A 56 30.56 1.69 -7.52
C LYS A 56 31.91 1.94 -8.17
N LEU A 57 32.19 3.20 -8.50
CA LEU A 57 33.54 3.68 -8.78
C LEU A 57 34.20 3.97 -7.44
N HIS A 58 35.42 3.47 -7.21
CA HIS A 58 36.06 3.65 -5.92
C HIS A 58 36.75 5.01 -5.82
N GLY A 59 35.99 5.97 -5.30
CA GLY A 59 36.38 7.31 -4.89
C GLY A 59 35.24 7.97 -4.12
N GLY A 60 34.73 7.30 -3.08
CA GLY A 60 33.83 7.88 -2.08
C GLY A 60 32.45 8.35 -2.57
N GLY A 61 31.61 7.45 -3.08
CA GLY A 61 30.18 7.75 -3.30
C GLY A 61 29.32 6.48 -3.29
N LYS A 62 28.21 6.50 -2.55
CA LYS A 62 27.12 5.51 -2.65
C LYS A 62 26.03 6.13 -3.53
N PHE A 63 25.60 5.46 -4.58
CA PHE A 63 24.43 5.86 -5.38
C PHE A 63 23.43 4.70 -5.48
N SER A 64 22.14 5.01 -5.48
CA SER A 64 21.03 4.09 -5.73
C SER A 64 20.22 4.59 -6.93
N TRP A 65 19.67 3.69 -7.74
CA TRP A 65 19.05 4.04 -9.03
C TRP A 65 17.73 3.30 -9.26
N ASP A 66 16.79 3.97 -9.93
CA ASP A 66 15.56 3.42 -10.50
C ASP A 66 15.62 3.43 -12.05
N TYR A 67 14.86 2.54 -12.68
CA TYR A 67 14.87 2.26 -14.12
C TYR A 67 14.32 3.44 -14.96
N GLY A 68 15.04 3.90 -16.00
CA GLY A 68 14.44 4.74 -17.08
C GLY A 68 15.24 5.91 -17.69
N GLU A 69 16.37 6.37 -17.14
CA GLU A 69 17.06 7.59 -17.62
C GLU A 69 18.45 7.34 -18.25
N SER A 70 18.83 8.13 -19.27
CA SER A 70 20.15 8.12 -19.93
C SER A 70 21.24 8.86 -19.14
N PHE A 71 22.51 8.42 -19.19
CA PHE A 71 23.61 9.03 -18.41
C PHE A 71 24.90 9.36 -19.19
N ASN A 72 25.68 10.31 -18.65
CA ASN A 72 27.07 10.66 -18.99
C ASN A 72 28.03 10.03 -17.95
N LEU A 73 29.24 9.61 -18.36
CA LEU A 73 30.21 8.96 -17.45
C LEU A 73 31.58 9.66 -17.52
N SER A 74 32.18 9.96 -16.37
CA SER A 74 33.56 10.43 -16.24
C SER A 74 34.25 9.70 -15.09
N ALA A 75 35.41 9.07 -15.34
CA ALA A 75 36.14 8.24 -14.38
C ALA A 75 37.61 8.68 -14.24
N PHE A 76 38.17 8.54 -13.03
CA PHE A 76 39.61 8.72 -12.72
C PHE A 76 40.20 7.41 -12.20
N SER A 77 41.45 7.10 -12.57
CA SER A 77 42.09 5.80 -12.35
C SER A 77 42.91 5.69 -11.07
N SER A 78 42.90 4.53 -10.41
CA SER A 78 44.12 4.02 -9.75
C SER A 78 44.18 2.49 -9.73
N SER A 79 45.41 2.01 -9.57
CA SER A 79 45.94 0.68 -9.86
C SER A 79 45.63 -0.36 -8.79
N ASN A 80 44.73 -1.30 -9.07
CA ASN A 80 44.87 -2.75 -8.84
C ASN A 80 43.50 -3.43 -8.75
N GLY A 81 43.22 -4.31 -9.72
CA GLY A 81 42.24 -5.40 -9.59
C GLY A 81 40.76 -4.98 -9.50
N ASN A 82 40.14 -4.73 -10.65
CA ASN A 82 38.78 -4.18 -10.78
C ASN A 82 37.67 -5.25 -10.86
N TRP A 83 37.25 -5.90 -9.76
CA TRP A 83 35.96 -6.61 -9.72
C TRP A 83 35.27 -6.54 -8.36
N VAL A 84 33.94 -6.42 -8.34
CA VAL A 84 33.08 -6.47 -7.15
C VAL A 84 31.92 -7.42 -7.44
N GLU A 85 31.63 -8.32 -6.49
CA GLU A 85 30.50 -9.25 -6.55
C GLU A 85 29.20 -8.56 -6.08
N VAL A 86 28.11 -8.76 -6.82
CA VAL A 86 26.82 -8.09 -6.59
C VAL A 86 25.74 -9.15 -6.33
N GLU A 87 25.08 -9.08 -5.17
CA GLU A 87 23.80 -9.74 -4.96
C GLU A 87 22.68 -8.85 -5.48
N ALA A 88 22.11 -9.24 -6.63
CA ALA A 88 20.83 -8.72 -7.07
C ALA A 88 19.74 -9.34 -6.19
N GLY A 89 18.91 -8.51 -5.57
CA GLY A 89 17.59 -8.98 -5.14
C GLY A 89 16.84 -9.39 -6.40
N ALA A 90 16.57 -10.69 -6.56
CA ALA A 90 15.73 -11.15 -7.64
C ALA A 90 14.37 -10.43 -7.53
N PRO A 91 13.73 -10.01 -8.66
CA PRO A 91 12.33 -9.65 -8.59
C PRO A 91 11.58 -10.81 -7.93
N LYS A 92 10.62 -10.52 -7.04
CA LYS A 92 9.77 -11.56 -6.45
C LYS A 92 9.13 -12.33 -7.61
N GLU A 93 9.60 -13.55 -7.85
CA GLU A 93 9.04 -14.43 -8.85
C GLU A 93 7.72 -14.97 -8.31
N TYR A 94 6.62 -14.38 -8.77
CA TYR A 94 5.28 -14.91 -8.54
C TYR A 94 5.02 -16.02 -9.54
N LYS A 95 4.47 -17.15 -9.07
CA LYS A 95 3.96 -18.17 -10.00
C LYS A 95 2.71 -17.65 -10.69
N ASP A 96 2.47 -18.07 -11.93
CA ASP A 96 1.35 -17.60 -12.77
C ASP A 96 -0.01 -17.67 -12.07
N ASP A 97 -0.22 -18.67 -11.21
CA ASP A 97 -1.43 -18.94 -10.44
C ASP A 97 -1.47 -18.27 -9.06
N GLU A 98 -0.36 -17.68 -8.61
CA GLU A 98 -0.30 -16.99 -7.32
C GLU A 98 -1.11 -15.69 -7.38
N PHE A 99 -2.02 -15.51 -6.43
CA PHE A 99 -2.84 -14.31 -6.36
C PHE A 99 -2.05 -13.14 -5.78
N ILE A 100 -2.11 -12.02 -6.49
CA ILE A 100 -1.50 -10.76 -6.06
C ILE A 100 -2.56 -9.66 -6.02
N VAL A 101 -2.25 -8.59 -5.28
CA VAL A 101 -2.93 -7.30 -5.38
C VAL A 101 -1.98 -6.30 -6.00
N VAL A 102 -2.47 -5.63 -7.03
CA VAL A 102 -1.80 -4.55 -7.73
C VAL A 102 -2.51 -3.24 -7.41
N ASN A 103 -1.72 -2.23 -7.05
CA ASN A 103 -2.18 -0.86 -6.89
C ASN A 103 -1.33 0.09 -7.72
N PHE A 104 -1.96 1.04 -8.40
CA PHE A 104 -1.28 2.16 -9.04
C PHE A 104 -2.27 3.30 -9.27
N TYR A 105 -1.74 4.50 -9.52
CA TYR A 105 -2.50 5.62 -10.04
C TYR A 105 -1.61 6.46 -10.94
N ARG A 106 -2.23 7.29 -11.77
CA ARG A 106 -1.54 8.27 -12.59
C ARG A 106 -2.46 9.45 -12.87
N PHE A 107 -1.99 10.65 -12.55
CA PHE A 107 -2.62 11.87 -13.04
C PHE A 107 -2.07 12.18 -14.44
N VAL A 108 -2.96 12.19 -15.42
CA VAL A 108 -2.69 12.50 -16.82
C VAL A 108 -4.00 12.89 -17.49
N PHE A 109 -3.97 13.82 -18.43
CA PHE A 109 -5.18 14.20 -19.14
C PHE A 109 -5.72 13.03 -19.98
N VAL A 110 -6.98 12.66 -19.73
CA VAL A 110 -7.72 11.65 -20.50
C VAL A 110 -8.85 12.36 -21.22
N LYS A 111 -8.76 12.44 -22.55
CA LYS A 111 -9.70 13.21 -23.37
C LYS A 111 -11.11 12.65 -23.34
N ASP A 112 -11.27 11.34 -23.48
CA ASP A 112 -12.55 10.64 -23.41
C ASP A 112 -12.46 9.48 -22.39
N PRO A 113 -12.80 9.73 -21.12
CA PRO A 113 -12.74 8.70 -20.08
C PRO A 113 -13.71 7.54 -20.29
N GLU A 114 -14.85 7.74 -20.95
CA GLU A 114 -15.84 6.68 -21.17
C GLU A 114 -15.37 5.72 -22.29
N GLU A 115 -14.74 6.26 -23.33
CA GLU A 115 -14.04 5.45 -24.34
C GLU A 115 -12.88 4.68 -23.68
N GLU A 116 -12.10 5.31 -22.80
CA GLU A 116 -11.00 4.65 -22.09
C GLU A 116 -11.50 3.51 -21.19
N VAL A 117 -12.58 3.74 -20.44
CA VAL A 117 -13.26 2.70 -19.66
C VAL A 117 -13.67 1.52 -20.54
N SER A 118 -14.21 1.79 -21.74
CA SER A 118 -14.63 0.76 -22.69
C SER A 118 -13.44 -0.06 -23.22
N ARG A 119 -12.30 0.58 -23.51
CA ARG A 119 -11.05 -0.09 -23.90
C ARG A 119 -10.55 -1.01 -22.79
N HIS A 120 -10.49 -0.50 -21.56
CA HIS A 120 -10.05 -1.29 -20.40
C HIS A 120 -11.01 -2.46 -20.12
N LEU A 121 -12.33 -2.27 -20.20
CA LEU A 121 -13.31 -3.36 -20.06
C LEU A 121 -13.11 -4.45 -21.12
N SER A 122 -12.84 -4.06 -22.36
CA SER A 122 -12.58 -5.00 -23.45
C SER A 122 -11.33 -5.84 -23.18
N PHE A 123 -10.25 -5.22 -22.68
CA PHE A 123 -9.05 -5.95 -22.26
C PHE A 123 -9.32 -6.92 -21.10
N MET A 124 -10.20 -6.54 -20.16
CA MET A 124 -10.53 -7.37 -18.99
C MET A 124 -11.33 -8.63 -19.33
N GLN A 125 -11.95 -8.70 -20.52
CA GLN A 125 -12.75 -9.87 -20.90
C GLN A 125 -11.91 -11.15 -20.90
N GLY A 126 -12.45 -12.19 -20.25
CA GLY A 126 -11.79 -13.50 -20.14
C GLY A 126 -10.63 -13.57 -19.14
N ARG A 127 -10.35 -12.50 -18.38
CA ARG A 127 -9.30 -12.46 -17.35
C ARG A 127 -9.90 -12.50 -15.95
N ASP A 128 -9.19 -13.16 -15.04
CA ASP A 128 -9.62 -13.34 -13.66
C ASP A 128 -9.14 -12.16 -12.79
N LEU A 129 -9.80 -11.01 -12.92
CA LEU A 129 -9.43 -9.78 -12.22
C LEU A 129 -10.61 -9.19 -11.45
N HIS A 130 -10.45 -9.02 -10.14
CA HIS A 130 -11.40 -8.34 -9.27
C HIS A 130 -10.77 -7.10 -8.65
N GLY A 131 -11.51 -5.99 -8.55
CA GLY A 131 -10.92 -4.76 -8.08
C GLY A 131 -11.80 -3.53 -8.27
N ARG A 132 -11.19 -2.37 -8.06
CA ARG A 132 -11.75 -1.06 -8.37
C ARG A 132 -10.76 -0.34 -9.26
N ILE A 133 -11.20 0.04 -10.45
CA ILE A 133 -10.42 0.79 -11.41
C ILE A 133 -11.31 1.96 -11.83
N TYR A 134 -10.87 3.15 -11.50
CA TYR A 134 -11.61 4.38 -11.78
C TYR A 134 -10.81 5.22 -12.74
N LEU A 135 -11.50 5.75 -13.74
CA LEU A 135 -10.96 6.69 -14.71
C LEU A 135 -11.80 7.96 -14.70
N ASN A 136 -11.15 9.07 -14.99
CA ASN A 136 -11.77 10.36 -15.26
C ASN A 136 -10.83 11.19 -16.15
N GLU A 137 -11.20 12.44 -16.40
CA GLU A 137 -10.45 13.38 -17.24
C GLU A 137 -9.05 13.67 -16.71
N GLN A 138 -8.82 13.44 -15.41
CA GLN A 138 -7.56 13.69 -14.71
C GLN A 138 -6.68 12.44 -14.60
N GLY A 139 -7.16 11.24 -15.00
CA GLY A 139 -6.33 10.04 -15.08
C GLY A 139 -6.98 8.76 -14.58
N ILE A 140 -6.20 7.92 -13.91
CA ILE A 140 -6.58 6.56 -13.48
C ILE A 140 -6.16 6.27 -12.02
N ASN A 141 -7.00 5.55 -11.29
CA ASN A 141 -6.69 4.95 -9.98
C ASN A 141 -7.16 3.49 -9.97
N ALA A 142 -6.23 2.55 -9.77
CA ALA A 142 -6.46 1.13 -9.89
C ALA A 142 -6.00 0.38 -8.63
N GLN A 143 -6.88 -0.47 -8.12
CA GLN A 143 -6.61 -1.41 -7.03
C GLN A 143 -7.35 -2.71 -7.35
N TYR A 144 -6.62 -3.77 -7.71
CA TYR A 144 -7.23 -5.01 -8.15
C TYR A 144 -6.38 -6.22 -7.77
N SER A 145 -6.98 -7.40 -7.85
CA SER A 145 -6.39 -8.68 -7.49
C SER A 145 -6.78 -9.75 -8.47
N GLY A 146 -5.87 -10.70 -8.71
CA GLY A 146 -6.08 -11.87 -9.55
C GLY A 146 -4.82 -12.72 -9.59
N PRO A 147 -4.84 -13.83 -10.35
CA PRO A 147 -3.63 -14.59 -10.66
C PRO A 147 -2.56 -13.68 -11.24
N SER A 148 -1.30 -13.88 -10.84
CA SER A 148 -0.19 -12.99 -11.19
C SER A 148 -0.08 -12.79 -12.70
N LYS A 149 -0.29 -13.86 -13.49
CA LYS A 149 -0.31 -13.82 -14.96
C LYS A 149 -1.28 -12.76 -15.50
N ASP A 150 -2.54 -12.80 -15.06
CA ASP A 150 -3.57 -11.87 -15.54
C ASP A 150 -3.32 -10.46 -15.00
N ALA A 151 -2.89 -10.37 -13.73
CA ALA A 151 -2.65 -9.11 -13.08
C ALA A 151 -1.49 -8.34 -13.72
N PHE A 152 -0.40 -9.03 -14.07
CA PHE A 152 0.73 -8.48 -14.81
C PHE A 152 0.38 -8.18 -16.26
N ALA A 153 -0.39 -9.05 -16.94
CA ALA A 153 -0.83 -8.78 -18.31
C ALA A 153 -1.58 -7.44 -18.41
N TYR A 154 -2.41 -7.09 -17.43
CA TYR A 154 -3.07 -5.79 -17.41
C TYR A 154 -2.11 -4.63 -17.14
N VAL A 155 -1.13 -4.78 -16.25
CA VAL A 155 -0.09 -3.74 -16.03
C VAL A 155 0.66 -3.46 -17.33
N GLU A 156 1.09 -4.51 -18.02
CA GLU A 156 1.87 -4.39 -19.25
C GLU A 156 1.05 -3.71 -20.35
N TRP A 157 -0.20 -4.13 -20.53
CA TRP A 157 -1.11 -3.51 -21.50
C TRP A 157 -1.37 -2.03 -21.20
N VAL A 158 -1.58 -1.66 -19.92
CA VAL A 158 -1.72 -0.24 -19.54
C VAL A 158 -0.46 0.55 -19.91
N LYS A 159 0.73 -0.02 -19.69
CA LYS A 159 2.01 0.62 -20.00
C LYS A 159 2.33 0.73 -21.49
N GLU A 160 1.60 0.05 -22.37
CA GLU A 160 1.72 0.23 -23.83
C GLU A 160 1.27 1.64 -24.26
N ASP A 161 0.36 2.26 -23.49
CA ASP A 161 -0.03 3.64 -23.71
C ASP A 161 1.01 4.61 -23.11
N PRO A 162 1.61 5.51 -23.90
CA PRO A 162 2.60 6.48 -23.41
C PRO A 162 2.10 7.38 -22.27
N ARG A 163 0.78 7.59 -22.13
CA ARG A 163 0.21 8.36 -21.01
C ARG A 163 0.42 7.67 -19.66
N PHE A 164 0.53 6.34 -19.68
CA PHE A 164 0.59 5.48 -18.50
C PHE A 164 1.89 4.67 -18.39
N SER A 165 2.86 4.82 -19.31
CA SER A 165 4.11 4.05 -19.33
C SER A 165 4.89 4.08 -18.01
N ASP A 166 4.82 5.22 -17.32
CA ASP A 166 5.60 5.52 -16.12
C ASP A 166 4.81 5.29 -14.82
N ILE A 167 3.72 4.51 -14.86
CA ILE A 167 2.97 4.18 -13.64
C ILE A 167 3.87 3.44 -12.64
N LEU A 168 3.83 3.92 -11.39
CA LEU A 168 4.46 3.23 -10.27
C LEU A 168 3.54 2.11 -9.79
N VAL A 169 3.90 0.88 -10.14
CA VAL A 169 3.11 -0.32 -9.83
C VAL A 169 3.53 -0.89 -8.48
N GLN A 170 2.58 -1.03 -7.56
CA GLN A 170 2.81 -1.56 -6.23
C GLN A 170 2.15 -2.92 -6.11
N ILE A 171 2.89 -3.91 -5.60
CA ILE A 171 2.45 -5.30 -5.57
C ILE A 171 2.51 -5.84 -4.15
N SER A 172 1.49 -6.61 -3.78
CA SER A 172 1.44 -7.30 -2.49
C SER A 172 0.77 -8.67 -2.67
N PRO A 173 1.15 -9.69 -1.90
CA PRO A 173 0.58 -11.03 -2.00
C PRO A 173 -0.88 -11.06 -1.53
N ALA A 174 -1.67 -11.97 -2.11
CA ALA A 174 -3.07 -12.22 -1.75
C ALA A 174 -3.28 -13.71 -1.48
N ILE A 175 -2.92 -14.14 -0.27
CA ILE A 175 -2.84 -15.56 0.13
C ILE A 175 -4.20 -16.29 0.02
N ASN A 176 -5.32 -15.58 0.16
CA ASN A 176 -6.66 -16.15 0.16
C ASN A 176 -7.42 -15.93 -1.16
N GLY A 177 -6.70 -15.85 -2.29
CA GLY A 177 -7.29 -15.56 -3.59
C GLY A 177 -7.60 -14.06 -3.76
N HIS A 178 -8.71 -13.73 -4.44
CA HIS A 178 -9.06 -12.33 -4.66
C HIS A 178 -9.24 -11.54 -3.36
N ALA A 179 -8.59 -10.38 -3.29
CA ALA A 179 -8.77 -9.41 -2.22
C ALA A 179 -10.02 -8.53 -2.42
N PHE A 180 -10.64 -8.59 -3.60
CA PHE A 180 -11.85 -7.86 -3.94
C PHE A 180 -12.97 -8.83 -4.36
N PRO A 181 -14.23 -8.55 -4.01
CA PRO A 181 -15.32 -9.48 -4.30
C PRO A 181 -15.74 -9.50 -5.78
N LYS A 182 -15.46 -8.43 -6.54
CA LYS A 182 -15.76 -8.30 -7.96
C LYS A 182 -15.00 -7.13 -8.58
N LEU A 183 -14.92 -7.10 -9.91
CA LEU A 183 -14.46 -5.94 -10.67
C LEU A 183 -15.48 -4.79 -10.65
N LYS A 184 -14.99 -3.58 -10.45
CA LYS A 184 -15.69 -2.31 -10.64
C LYS A 184 -14.78 -1.39 -11.45
N LEU A 185 -14.89 -1.49 -12.78
CA LEU A 185 -14.19 -0.63 -13.73
C LEU A 185 -15.21 0.34 -14.33
N ARG A 186 -15.03 1.64 -14.10
CA ARG A 186 -15.99 2.67 -14.55
C ARG A 186 -15.43 4.08 -14.45
N TYR A 187 -16.08 5.00 -15.14
CA TYR A 187 -15.92 6.43 -14.89
C TYR A 187 -16.28 6.79 -13.44
N LYS A 188 -15.52 7.73 -12.88
CA LYS A 188 -15.85 8.39 -11.61
C LYS A 188 -15.51 9.87 -11.68
N PRO A 189 -16.41 10.79 -11.27
CA PRO A 189 -16.10 12.22 -11.22
C PRO A 189 -14.84 12.56 -10.40
N SER A 190 -14.53 11.72 -9.41
CA SER A 190 -13.30 11.82 -8.64
C SER A 190 -12.61 10.48 -8.45
N LEU A 191 -11.29 10.46 -8.70
CA LEU A 191 -10.40 9.33 -8.43
C LEU A 191 -10.16 9.11 -6.92
N VAL A 192 -10.35 10.16 -6.10
CA VAL A 192 -10.22 10.14 -4.63
C VAL A 192 -11.26 11.05 -3.98
N GLN A 193 -12.07 10.54 -3.06
CA GLN A 193 -13.18 11.31 -2.48
C GLN A 193 -12.70 12.49 -1.63
N LEU A 194 -12.98 13.71 -2.11
CA LEU A 194 -12.91 14.99 -1.39
C LEU A 194 -14.29 15.67 -1.42
N GLU A 195 -14.60 16.49 -0.41
CA GLU A 195 -15.95 17.07 -0.25
C GLU A 195 -16.38 17.93 -1.43
N GLU A 196 -15.49 18.80 -1.91
CA GLU A 196 -15.68 19.67 -3.06
C GLU A 196 -15.31 18.99 -4.40
N GLY A 197 -15.03 17.69 -4.36
CA GLY A 197 -14.44 16.96 -5.49
C GLY A 197 -13.01 17.36 -5.77
N ILE A 198 -12.47 16.93 -6.91
CA ILE A 198 -11.07 17.19 -7.32
C ILE A 198 -10.95 17.82 -8.70
N SER A 199 -12.07 17.96 -9.44
CA SER A 199 -12.06 18.39 -10.83
C SER A 199 -11.57 19.84 -11.01
N HIS A 200 -11.73 20.68 -9.99
CA HIS A 200 -11.25 22.07 -9.97
C HIS A 200 -9.77 22.19 -9.56
N LEU A 201 -9.17 21.12 -9.01
CA LEU A 201 -7.80 21.15 -8.53
C LEU A 201 -6.81 21.03 -9.71
N PRO A 202 -5.71 21.80 -9.70
CA PRO A 202 -4.71 21.79 -10.77
C PRO A 202 -3.76 20.58 -10.66
N LEU A 203 -4.30 19.36 -10.59
CA LEU A 203 -3.55 18.12 -10.36
C LEU A 203 -2.53 17.82 -11.48
N LEU A 204 -2.74 18.36 -12.68
CA LEU A 204 -1.85 18.17 -13.83
C LEU A 204 -0.77 19.25 -13.94
N ASP A 205 -0.80 20.29 -13.09
CA ASP A 205 0.20 21.35 -13.08
C ASP A 205 1.37 20.96 -12.16
N PRO A 206 2.58 20.71 -12.69
CA PRO A 206 3.73 20.33 -11.88
C PRO A 206 4.13 21.39 -10.85
N SER A 207 3.85 22.68 -11.11
CA SER A 207 4.18 23.77 -10.17
C SER A 207 3.31 23.75 -8.92
N MET A 208 2.12 23.14 -9.03
CA MET A 208 1.17 23.02 -7.94
C MET A 208 1.41 21.80 -7.05
N GLN A 209 2.15 20.82 -7.54
CA GLN A 209 2.45 19.58 -6.83
C GLN A 209 3.54 19.80 -5.76
N ALA A 210 3.51 18.96 -4.73
CA ALA A 210 4.63 18.82 -3.80
C ALA A 210 5.83 18.10 -4.44
N THR A 211 7.02 18.29 -3.86
CA THR A 211 8.22 17.60 -4.29
C THR A 211 8.18 16.13 -3.83
N PRO A 212 8.19 15.14 -4.75
CA PRO A 212 8.17 13.73 -4.37
C PRO A 212 9.55 13.31 -3.84
N LEU A 213 9.58 12.72 -2.65
CA LEU A 213 10.76 12.09 -2.05
C LEU A 213 10.72 10.59 -2.31
N THR A 214 11.84 10.04 -2.80
CA THR A 214 12.05 8.59 -2.88
C THR A 214 12.03 7.96 -1.48
N PRO A 215 11.78 6.65 -1.36
CA PRO A 215 11.86 5.94 -0.07
C PRO A 215 13.17 6.20 0.69
N SER A 216 14.30 6.23 -0.01
CA SER A 216 15.61 6.47 0.61
C SER A 216 15.77 7.91 1.11
N GLU A 217 15.33 8.91 0.34
CA GLU A 217 15.36 10.31 0.77
C GLU A 217 14.44 10.55 1.97
N TRP A 218 13.24 9.94 1.95
CA TRP A 218 12.31 9.97 3.08
C TRP A 218 12.95 9.39 4.35
N ARG A 219 13.56 8.20 4.25
CA ARG A 219 14.29 7.58 5.37
C ARG A 219 15.37 8.51 5.92
N SER A 220 16.19 9.11 5.06
CA SER A 220 17.24 10.04 5.48
C SER A 220 16.68 11.28 6.17
N ARG A 221 15.53 11.82 5.73
CA ARG A 221 14.85 12.92 6.44
C ARG A 221 14.41 12.50 7.84
N LEU A 222 13.84 11.30 7.99
CA LEU A 222 13.41 10.78 9.29
C LEU A 222 14.58 10.56 10.26
N GLU A 223 15.67 9.94 9.80
CA GLU A 223 16.86 9.66 10.62
C GLU A 223 17.50 10.95 11.13
N ASN A 224 17.67 11.96 10.26
CA ASN A 224 18.23 13.24 10.66
C ASN A 224 17.45 13.92 11.79
N LYS A 225 16.11 13.74 11.84
CA LYS A 225 15.26 14.25 12.93
C LYS A 225 15.42 13.49 14.24
N ILE A 226 15.63 12.17 14.16
CA ILE A 226 15.88 11.34 15.34
C ILE A 226 17.21 11.73 15.97
N ASP A 227 18.27 11.88 15.16
CA ASP A 227 19.60 12.26 15.63
C ASP A 227 19.63 13.71 16.17
N SER A 228 18.88 14.63 15.55
CA SER A 228 18.78 16.02 16.03
C SER A 228 17.91 16.18 17.28
N SER A 229 17.11 15.19 17.68
CA SER A 229 16.41 15.25 18.99
C SER A 229 17.37 15.25 20.19
N LEU A 230 18.66 15.00 19.93
CA LEU A 230 19.77 15.11 20.89
C LEU A 230 20.54 16.44 20.77
N ASN A 231 20.29 17.28 19.75
CA ASN A 231 20.96 18.57 19.54
C ASN A 231 20.01 19.64 18.98
N THR A 232 19.87 20.72 19.75
CA THR A 232 18.86 21.79 19.71
C THR A 232 18.87 22.74 18.49
N GLU A 233 19.20 22.30 17.27
CA GLU A 233 19.15 23.19 16.08
C GLU A 233 18.45 22.59 14.85
N ASN A 234 17.23 23.09 14.60
CA ASN A 234 16.65 23.42 13.28
C ASN A 234 16.48 22.34 12.19
N THR A 235 15.96 21.15 12.50
CA THR A 235 15.28 20.32 11.48
C THR A 235 13.84 19.97 11.86
N ASN A 236 13.05 20.99 12.18
CA ASN A 236 11.61 20.82 12.45
C ASN A 236 10.83 20.76 11.14
N PHE A 237 10.71 19.58 10.54
CA PHE A 237 9.62 19.30 9.61
C PHE A 237 8.39 18.75 10.35
N ILE A 238 7.23 19.05 9.80
CA ILE A 238 5.96 18.44 10.20
C ILE A 238 5.75 17.17 9.38
N LEU A 239 5.45 16.09 10.09
CA LEU A 239 5.10 14.82 9.47
C LEU A 239 3.58 14.67 9.47
N LEU A 240 2.97 14.80 8.30
CA LEU A 240 1.53 14.81 8.12
C LEU A 240 1.05 13.47 7.54
N ASP A 241 0.29 12.73 8.35
CA ASP A 241 -0.46 11.57 7.88
C ASP A 241 -1.76 12.05 7.24
N VAL A 242 -1.88 12.00 5.91
CA VAL A 242 -3.12 12.40 5.21
C VAL A 242 -4.10 11.24 5.06
N ARG A 243 -3.96 10.21 5.89
CA ARG A 243 -4.88 9.07 5.96
C ARG A 243 -6.02 9.33 6.95
N ASN A 244 -6.95 8.38 7.04
CA ASN A 244 -8.00 8.43 8.05
C ASN A 244 -7.44 7.98 9.41
N GLY A 245 -8.08 8.40 10.51
CA GLY A 245 -7.63 8.08 11.88
C GLY A 245 -7.52 6.58 12.15
N TYR A 246 -8.44 5.76 11.62
CA TYR A 246 -8.35 4.30 11.75
C TYR A 246 -7.10 3.72 11.05
N GLU A 247 -6.62 4.33 9.97
CA GLU A 247 -5.42 3.84 9.29
C GLU A 247 -4.16 4.10 10.13
N TRP A 248 -4.14 5.21 10.87
CA TRP A 248 -3.10 5.55 11.83
C TRP A 248 -3.12 4.60 13.05
N ASP A 249 -4.31 4.22 13.51
CA ASP A 249 -4.51 3.36 14.69
C ASP A 249 -3.87 1.97 14.59
N VAL A 250 -3.64 1.47 13.37
CA VAL A 250 -2.94 0.20 13.13
C VAL A 250 -1.48 0.34 12.73
N GLY A 251 -1.06 1.53 12.31
CA GLY A 251 0.35 1.78 12.01
C GLY A 251 0.55 3.13 11.37
N HIS A 252 1.67 3.77 11.68
CA HIS A 252 2.01 5.13 11.29
C HIS A 252 3.52 5.37 11.42
N PHE A 253 4.01 6.48 10.89
CA PHE A 253 5.36 6.93 11.20
C PHE A 253 5.41 7.60 12.58
N GLN A 254 6.42 7.25 13.39
CA GLN A 254 6.69 7.87 14.69
C GLN A 254 6.79 9.38 14.56
N GLY A 255 6.12 10.09 15.47
CA GLY A 255 6.04 11.56 15.45
C GLY A 255 4.98 12.13 14.50
N ALA A 256 4.27 11.31 13.71
CA ALA A 256 3.09 11.76 12.98
C ALA A 256 1.88 11.83 13.93
N GLN A 257 1.20 12.97 13.97
CA GLN A 257 -0.02 13.13 14.74
C GLN A 257 -1.17 12.30 14.13
N ARG A 258 -2.00 11.69 14.98
CA ARG A 258 -3.19 10.98 14.53
C ARG A 258 -4.19 11.96 13.88
N PRO A 259 -4.63 11.72 12.64
CA PRO A 259 -5.67 12.53 12.01
C PRO A 259 -7.00 12.41 12.75
N ASP A 260 -7.70 13.53 12.96
CA ASP A 260 -9.04 13.58 13.58
C ASP A 260 -10.16 13.49 12.53
N VAL A 261 -9.95 12.66 11.50
CA VAL A 261 -10.91 12.47 10.41
C VAL A 261 -11.11 10.99 10.13
N ASP A 262 -12.37 10.57 10.12
CA ASP A 262 -12.74 9.18 9.77
C ASP A 262 -12.84 8.98 8.25
N CYS A 263 -12.88 10.07 7.48
CA CYS A 263 -12.93 10.06 6.02
C CYS A 263 -12.03 11.14 5.43
N PHE A 264 -11.16 10.77 4.49
CA PHE A 264 -10.35 11.72 3.71
C PHE A 264 -11.20 12.83 3.07
N ARG A 265 -12.48 12.53 2.77
CA ARG A 265 -13.43 13.52 2.26
C ARG A 265 -13.48 14.79 3.11
N SER A 266 -13.33 14.64 4.42
CA SER A 266 -13.45 15.71 5.43
C SER A 266 -12.08 16.21 5.92
N THR A 267 -10.98 15.85 5.26
CA THR A 267 -9.65 16.33 5.64
C THR A 267 -9.52 17.84 5.41
N SER A 268 -9.10 18.56 6.44
CA SER A 268 -9.07 20.04 6.44
C SER A 268 -7.82 20.67 7.06
N PHE A 269 -6.73 19.91 7.20
CA PHE A 269 -5.42 20.44 7.64
C PHE A 269 -5.02 21.70 6.87
N GLY A 270 -4.68 22.77 7.59
CA GLY A 270 -4.20 24.02 7.00
C GLY A 270 -5.26 24.87 6.31
N LEU A 271 -6.56 24.50 6.38
CA LEU A 271 -7.68 25.24 5.77
C LEU A 271 -8.46 26.12 6.75
N SER A 272 -8.20 26.05 8.06
CA SER A 272 -8.96 26.83 9.04
C SER A 272 -8.45 28.26 9.15
N GLU A 273 -9.33 29.24 8.92
CA GLU A 273 -9.06 30.68 9.15
C GLU A 273 -9.10 31.10 10.64
N SER A 274 -9.46 30.20 11.55
CA SER A 274 -9.59 30.51 12.98
C SER A 274 -8.83 29.51 13.86
N GLU A 275 -8.34 29.99 15.00
CA GLU A 275 -7.65 29.28 16.11
C GLU A 275 -8.44 28.11 16.73
N VAL A 276 -9.50 27.63 16.09
CA VAL A 276 -10.56 26.80 16.69
C VAL A 276 -10.26 25.30 16.63
N ILE A 277 -9.26 24.86 15.87
CA ILE A 277 -8.80 23.47 15.92
C ILE A 277 -7.43 23.42 16.57
N ALA A 278 -7.41 23.36 17.92
CA ALA A 278 -6.19 23.15 18.71
C ALA A 278 -5.41 21.87 18.31
N SER A 279 -6.01 21.00 17.47
CA SER A 279 -5.42 19.78 16.93
C SER A 279 -4.91 19.88 15.48
N ASP A 280 -5.02 21.02 14.78
CA ASP A 280 -4.45 21.13 13.42
C ASP A 280 -2.93 21.41 13.49
N PRO A 281 -2.07 20.46 13.06
CA PRO A 281 -0.63 20.66 13.09
C PRO A 281 -0.12 21.80 12.20
N LEU A 282 -0.93 22.31 11.26
CA LEU A 282 -0.54 23.36 10.33
C LEU A 282 -1.06 24.76 10.69
N ALA A 283 -1.89 24.91 11.72
CA ALA A 283 -2.57 26.18 12.02
C ALA A 283 -1.62 27.34 12.36
N THR A 284 -0.49 27.06 13.02
CA THR A 284 0.41 28.09 13.58
C THR A 284 1.78 28.14 12.92
N VAL A 285 1.97 27.44 11.80
CA VAL A 285 3.30 27.32 11.18
C VAL A 285 3.57 28.37 10.13
N ASP A 286 4.84 28.72 9.94
CA ASP A 286 5.28 29.57 8.83
C ASP A 286 5.10 28.81 7.51
N LYS A 287 4.09 29.21 6.72
CA LYS A 287 3.72 28.59 5.46
C LYS A 287 4.87 28.58 4.42
N GLU A 288 5.81 29.52 4.52
CA GLU A 288 6.93 29.62 3.59
C GLU A 288 8.16 28.82 4.04
N LYS A 289 8.40 28.74 5.35
CA LYS A 289 9.64 28.16 5.90
C LYS A 289 9.49 26.75 6.46
N THR A 290 8.30 26.30 6.81
CA THR A 290 8.12 24.97 7.42
C THR A 290 8.09 23.86 6.36
N ASP A 291 8.99 22.88 6.48
CA ASP A 291 8.93 21.65 5.70
C ASP A 291 7.72 20.80 6.15
N ILE A 292 6.83 20.47 5.22
CA ILE A 292 5.68 19.58 5.45
C ILE A 292 5.87 18.31 4.63
N LEU A 293 6.08 17.19 5.33
CA LEU A 293 6.27 15.87 4.75
C LEU A 293 4.95 15.09 4.87
N MET A 294 4.32 14.82 3.75
CA MET A 294 3.04 14.11 3.68
C MET A 294 3.21 12.66 3.25
N TYR A 295 2.45 11.76 3.87
CA TYR A 295 2.37 10.38 3.43
C TYR A 295 0.94 9.84 3.52
N CYS A 296 0.68 8.84 2.68
CA CYS A 296 -0.49 7.98 2.76
C CYS A 296 -0.13 6.58 2.27
N THR A 297 -1.11 5.68 2.16
CA THR A 297 -0.87 4.27 1.80
C THR A 297 -0.14 4.10 0.46
N GLY A 298 -0.64 4.75 -0.61
CA GLY A 298 -0.17 4.57 -1.98
C GLY A 298 0.25 5.85 -2.72
N GLY A 299 0.15 7.02 -2.09
CA GLY A 299 0.60 8.31 -2.65
C GLY A 299 -0.53 9.24 -3.13
N ILE A 300 -1.58 8.72 -3.77
CA ILE A 300 -2.60 9.55 -4.46
C ILE A 300 -3.25 10.65 -3.60
N ARG A 301 -3.51 10.39 -2.31
CA ARG A 301 -4.08 11.40 -1.40
C ARG A 301 -3.10 12.55 -1.15
N CYS A 302 -1.81 12.26 -1.07
CA CYS A 302 -0.78 13.27 -0.85
C CYS A 302 -0.65 14.19 -2.05
N ASP A 303 -0.67 13.63 -3.26
CA ASP A 303 -0.60 14.43 -4.49
C ASP A 303 -1.79 15.39 -4.59
N VAL A 304 -3.00 14.90 -4.33
CA VAL A 304 -4.22 15.73 -4.29
C VAL A 304 -4.17 16.77 -3.17
N TYR A 305 -3.82 16.36 -1.95
CA TYR A 305 -3.82 17.27 -0.81
C TYR A 305 -2.70 18.32 -0.91
N SER A 306 -1.60 17.98 -1.58
CA SER A 306 -0.50 18.92 -1.79
C SER A 306 -0.90 20.13 -2.64
N THR A 307 -1.77 19.95 -3.65
CA THR A 307 -2.24 21.08 -4.46
C THR A 307 -3.12 22.01 -3.65
N ILE A 308 -3.93 21.47 -2.73
CA ILE A 308 -4.75 22.25 -1.80
C ILE A 308 -3.84 23.08 -0.89
N LEU A 309 -2.88 22.47 -0.21
CA LEU A 309 -1.94 23.21 0.64
C LEU A 309 -1.12 24.23 -0.15
N ARG A 310 -0.80 23.96 -1.42
CA ARG A 310 -0.13 24.92 -2.28
C ARG A 310 -0.99 26.16 -2.53
N GLN A 311 -2.28 26.00 -2.80
CA GLN A 311 -3.24 27.09 -2.97
C GLN A 311 -3.38 27.92 -1.67
N GLU A 312 -3.33 27.26 -0.52
CA GLU A 312 -3.30 27.90 0.80
C GLU A 312 -1.99 28.64 1.14
N GLY A 313 -1.01 28.61 0.24
CA GLY A 313 0.24 29.37 0.36
C GLY A 313 1.43 28.59 0.91
N PHE A 314 1.28 27.30 1.26
CA PHE A 314 2.40 26.49 1.75
C PHE A 314 3.44 26.24 0.65
N LYS A 315 4.72 26.55 0.93
CA LYS A 315 5.80 26.52 -0.08
C LYS A 315 6.65 25.25 -0.04
N ARG A 316 6.94 24.71 1.14
CA ARG A 316 7.88 23.60 1.33
C ARG A 316 7.13 22.28 1.55
N LEU A 317 6.46 21.81 0.50
CA LEU A 317 5.64 20.60 0.53
C LEU A 317 6.40 19.41 -0.09
N TYR A 318 6.38 18.27 0.60
CA TYR A 318 7.03 17.03 0.16
C TYR A 318 6.09 15.84 0.34
N THR A 319 6.18 14.86 -0.56
CA THR A 319 5.36 13.64 -0.50
C THR A 319 6.24 12.39 -0.53
N LEU A 320 5.83 11.33 0.17
CA LEU A 320 6.45 10.03 -0.01
C LEU A 320 6.02 9.42 -1.36
N LYS A 321 6.96 9.32 -2.32
CA LYS A 321 6.70 8.77 -3.66
C LYS A 321 6.21 7.33 -3.55
N GLY A 322 4.98 7.08 -4.01
CA GLY A 322 4.30 5.77 -3.88
C GLY A 322 3.79 5.46 -2.47
N GLY A 323 3.88 6.39 -1.53
CA GLY A 323 3.38 6.20 -0.17
C GLY A 323 4.08 5.08 0.62
N VAL A 324 3.47 4.70 1.74
CA VAL A 324 4.03 3.75 2.70
C VAL A 324 4.26 2.38 2.05
N SER A 325 3.38 1.92 1.16
CA SER A 325 3.55 0.63 0.48
C SER A 325 4.86 0.57 -0.32
N HIS A 326 5.23 1.65 -1.02
CA HIS A 326 6.49 1.71 -1.76
C HIS A 326 7.70 1.85 -0.84
N TYR A 327 7.54 2.54 0.29
CA TYR A 327 8.57 2.63 1.32
C TYR A 327 8.91 1.27 1.93
N LEU A 328 7.90 0.52 2.38
CA LEU A 328 8.07 -0.79 3.01
C LEU A 328 8.64 -1.85 2.05
N GLU A 329 8.46 -1.68 0.74
CA GLU A 329 9.03 -2.56 -0.28
C GLU A 329 10.53 -2.31 -0.49
N ASN A 330 10.98 -1.06 -0.40
CA ASN A 330 12.37 -0.69 -0.75
C ASN A 330 13.26 -0.54 0.48
N GLU A 331 12.73 -0.04 1.60
CA GLU A 331 13.51 0.32 2.79
C GLU A 331 13.30 -0.66 3.94
N VAL A 332 14.20 -0.62 4.91
CA VAL A 332 13.90 -1.12 6.27
C VAL A 332 12.87 -0.15 6.86
N PRO A 333 11.83 -0.61 7.59
CA PRO A 333 10.73 0.22 8.07
C PRO A 333 11.13 1.19 9.21
N ILE A 334 12.19 1.98 9.01
CA ILE A 334 12.70 2.93 10.01
C ILE A 334 11.67 4.03 10.26
N GLY A 335 11.37 4.27 11.53
CA GLY A 335 10.34 5.20 11.95
C GLY A 335 8.91 4.72 11.69
N TRP A 336 8.66 3.64 10.96
CA TRP A 336 7.30 3.08 10.80
C TRP A 336 6.97 2.09 11.93
N VAL A 337 5.78 2.21 12.52
CA VAL A 337 5.27 1.26 13.53
C VAL A 337 4.00 0.58 13.06
N GLY A 338 3.81 -0.68 13.47
CA GLY A 338 2.59 -1.45 13.20
C GLY A 338 2.40 -1.88 11.74
N ASN A 339 1.14 -2.11 11.38
CA ASN A 339 0.74 -2.63 10.08
C ASN A 339 0.26 -1.51 9.15
N LEU A 340 0.47 -1.69 7.85
CA LEU A 340 -0.09 -0.79 6.84
C LEU A 340 -1.53 -1.18 6.54
N PHE A 341 -2.48 -0.27 6.79
CA PHE A 341 -3.88 -0.45 6.40
C PHE A 341 -4.03 -0.51 4.88
N VAL A 342 -4.82 -1.47 4.38
CA VAL A 342 -5.13 -1.66 2.94
C VAL A 342 -6.63 -1.78 2.70
N PHE A 343 -7.10 -1.18 1.60
CA PHE A 343 -8.53 -0.98 1.31
C PHE A 343 -9.22 -2.17 0.62
N ASP A 344 -8.78 -3.39 0.89
CA ASP A 344 -9.28 -4.64 0.30
C ASP A 344 -9.59 -5.65 1.40
N ALA A 345 -9.80 -6.94 1.10
CA ALA A 345 -10.14 -8.02 2.04
C ALA A 345 -9.10 -8.28 3.16
N ARG A 346 -7.88 -7.75 3.04
CA ARG A 346 -6.77 -8.00 3.99
C ARG A 346 -6.76 -7.06 5.20
N LEU A 347 -7.38 -5.86 5.11
CA LEU A 347 -7.45 -4.78 6.12
C LEU A 347 -6.10 -4.16 6.50
N SER A 348 -5.11 -4.97 6.85
CA SER A 348 -3.80 -4.50 7.23
C SER A 348 -2.75 -5.54 6.86
N LEU A 349 -1.56 -5.09 6.50
CA LEU A 349 -0.43 -5.94 6.15
C LEU A 349 0.78 -5.56 7.01
N PRO A 350 1.45 -6.53 7.66
CA PRO A 350 2.67 -6.25 8.38
C PRO A 350 3.80 -5.87 7.40
N PRO A 351 4.78 -5.05 7.83
CA PRO A 351 5.94 -4.66 7.01
C PRO A 351 6.67 -5.84 6.34
N SER A 352 6.77 -6.98 7.04
CA SER A 352 7.39 -8.22 6.54
C SER A 352 6.76 -8.76 5.25
N THR A 353 5.51 -8.39 4.95
CA THR A 353 4.83 -8.74 3.70
C THR A 353 5.53 -8.11 2.49
N TYR A 354 5.99 -6.88 2.63
CA TYR A 354 6.57 -6.11 1.54
C TYR A 354 8.02 -6.50 1.28
N LYS A 355 8.78 -6.83 2.35
CA LYS A 355 10.19 -7.23 2.25
C LYS A 355 10.49 -8.49 3.10
N PRO A 356 10.21 -9.69 2.57
CA PRO A 356 10.41 -10.93 3.32
C PRO A 356 11.90 -11.24 3.57
N ASP A 357 12.83 -10.78 2.73
CA ASP A 357 14.25 -11.17 2.81
C ASP A 357 15.04 -10.45 3.93
N ILE A 358 14.38 -9.70 4.81
CA ILE A 358 15.03 -9.14 5.99
C ILE A 358 15.36 -10.29 6.96
N SER A 359 16.63 -10.42 7.36
CA SER A 359 17.12 -11.49 8.23
C SER A 359 16.31 -11.61 9.53
N THR A 360 16.27 -12.82 10.08
CA THR A 360 15.57 -13.14 11.33
C THR A 360 16.01 -12.26 12.51
N GLU A 361 17.27 -11.84 12.60
CA GLU A 361 17.70 -10.91 13.66
C GLU A 361 17.17 -9.50 13.48
N ALA A 362 17.06 -9.02 12.23
CA ALA A 362 16.44 -7.73 11.94
C ALA A 362 14.90 -7.78 12.13
N ARG A 363 14.25 -8.93 11.87
CA ARG A 363 12.84 -9.17 12.20
C ARG A 363 12.57 -9.21 13.71
N ALA A 364 13.47 -9.79 14.51
CA ALA A 364 13.33 -9.85 15.97
C ALA A 364 13.49 -8.47 16.65
N LYS A 365 14.31 -7.57 16.07
CA LYS A 365 14.38 -6.16 16.49
C LYS A 365 13.23 -5.28 15.94
N GLN A 366 12.39 -5.81 15.06
CA GLN A 366 11.28 -5.10 14.39
C GLN A 366 9.92 -5.28 15.08
N GLU A 367 9.78 -6.22 16.01
CA GLU A 367 8.60 -6.28 16.88
C GLU A 367 8.64 -5.11 17.87
N VAL A 368 8.41 -3.89 17.36
CA VAL A 368 8.07 -2.77 18.21
C VAL A 368 6.79 -3.17 18.92
N PRO A 369 6.78 -3.19 20.27
CA PRO A 369 5.57 -3.49 21.01
C PRO A 369 4.43 -2.65 20.45
N HIS A 370 3.29 -3.26 20.14
CA HIS A 370 2.10 -2.55 19.66
C HIS A 370 1.46 -1.68 20.76
N SER A 371 2.26 -1.08 21.64
CA SER A 371 1.85 -0.28 22.79
C SER A 371 1.07 0.97 22.38
N PHE A 372 1.25 1.44 21.15
CA PHE A 372 0.46 2.54 20.58
C PHE A 372 -0.98 2.13 20.27
N ALA A 373 -1.21 0.85 19.92
CA ALA A 373 -2.50 0.37 19.43
C ALA A 373 -3.43 0.04 20.60
N LYS A 374 -4.55 0.76 20.68
CA LYS A 374 -5.49 0.66 21.80
C LYS A 374 -6.86 0.20 21.33
N CYS A 375 -7.50 -0.62 22.16
CA CYS A 375 -8.90 -0.98 21.99
C CYS A 375 -9.75 0.28 22.04
N TYR A 376 -10.60 0.48 21.04
CA TYR A 376 -11.51 1.63 20.96
C TYR A 376 -12.42 1.74 22.19
N ILE A 377 -12.83 0.61 22.76
CA ILE A 377 -13.81 0.53 23.85
C ILE A 377 -13.13 0.71 25.22
N CYS A 378 -12.25 -0.22 25.60
CA CYS A 378 -11.65 -0.24 26.95
C CYS A 378 -10.28 0.43 27.04
N ARG A 379 -9.73 0.93 25.93
CA ARG A 379 -8.41 1.59 25.83
C ARG A 379 -7.20 0.72 26.19
N SER A 380 -7.40 -0.54 26.53
CA SER A 380 -6.31 -1.51 26.74
C SER A 380 -5.53 -1.71 25.44
N GLN A 381 -4.26 -2.08 25.56
CA GLN A 381 -3.45 -2.46 24.40
C GLN A 381 -4.09 -3.63 23.65
N VAL A 382 -3.99 -3.62 22.31
CA VAL A 382 -4.38 -4.75 21.47
C VAL A 382 -3.13 -5.49 20.98
N SER A 383 -3.21 -6.81 20.93
CA SER A 383 -2.18 -7.66 20.35
C SER A 383 -2.36 -7.84 18.83
N GLU A 384 -3.60 -7.76 18.34
CA GLU A 384 -3.94 -7.92 16.91
C GLU A 384 -4.28 -6.55 16.30
N LEU A 385 -3.48 -6.10 15.33
CA LEU A 385 -3.67 -4.83 14.62
C LEU A 385 -4.72 -4.94 13.50
N ARG A 386 -5.93 -5.34 13.88
CA ARG A 386 -7.01 -5.64 12.95
C ARG A 386 -8.30 -4.93 13.30
N HIS A 387 -8.74 -4.10 12.36
CA HIS A 387 -10.03 -3.47 12.44
C HIS A 387 -11.18 -4.47 12.27
N ARG A 388 -12.33 -4.12 12.83
CA ARG A 388 -13.60 -4.79 12.58
C ARG A 388 -14.67 -3.72 12.39
N ASN A 389 -15.66 -4.01 11.55
CA ASN A 389 -16.85 -3.17 11.50
C ASN A 389 -17.75 -3.48 12.71
N CYS A 390 -18.49 -2.49 13.20
CA CYS A 390 -19.53 -2.67 14.20
C CYS A 390 -20.58 -3.66 13.69
N ALA A 391 -20.96 -4.64 14.51
CA ALA A 391 -21.95 -5.66 14.13
C ALA A 391 -23.29 -5.05 13.73
N ASN A 392 -23.67 -3.94 14.35
CA ASN A 392 -24.80 -3.11 13.92
C ASN A 392 -24.54 -2.57 12.50
N LEU A 393 -25.33 -3.03 11.54
CA LEU A 393 -25.20 -2.66 10.13
C LEU A 393 -25.46 -1.17 9.86
N ASP A 394 -26.34 -0.54 10.65
CA ASP A 394 -26.64 0.89 10.54
C ASP A 394 -25.47 1.76 11.00
N CYS A 395 -24.73 1.30 12.01
CA CYS A 395 -23.53 1.97 12.48
C CYS A 395 -22.34 1.69 11.57
N ASN A 396 -22.01 0.40 11.37
CA ASN A 396 -20.90 -0.08 10.53
C ASN A 396 -19.52 0.57 10.78
N LEU A 397 -19.33 1.27 11.91
CA LEU A 397 -18.07 1.91 12.29
C LEU A 397 -16.92 0.92 12.20
N LEU A 398 -15.81 1.31 11.59
CA LEU A 398 -14.58 0.53 11.54
C LEU A 398 -13.69 0.92 12.73
N PHE A 399 -13.35 -0.02 13.61
CA PHE A 399 -12.58 0.26 14.82
C PHE A 399 -11.70 -0.91 15.25
N LEU A 400 -10.67 -0.60 16.03
CA LEU A 400 -9.74 -1.57 16.61
C LEU A 400 -10.25 -2.05 17.97
N CYS A 401 -10.27 -3.36 18.23
CA CYS A 401 -10.92 -3.90 19.42
C CYS A 401 -10.23 -5.16 19.95
N CYS A 402 -10.08 -5.26 21.27
CA CYS A 402 -9.60 -6.49 21.91
C CYS A 402 -10.69 -7.56 21.94
N MET A 403 -10.30 -8.83 21.95
CA MET A 403 -11.27 -9.95 21.90
C MET A 403 -12.25 -9.97 23.07
N LYS A 404 -11.84 -9.52 24.27
CA LYS A 404 -12.75 -9.36 25.41
C LYS A 404 -13.91 -8.42 25.08
N CYS A 405 -13.61 -7.23 24.57
CA CYS A 405 -14.64 -6.27 24.17
C CYS A 405 -15.45 -6.73 22.96
N VAL A 406 -14.86 -7.45 22.01
CA VAL A 406 -15.62 -8.09 20.91
C VAL A 406 -16.70 -9.02 21.46
N ASN A 407 -16.38 -9.82 22.48
CA ASN A 407 -17.34 -10.72 23.11
C ASN A 407 -18.36 -9.95 23.97
N ASP A 408 -17.88 -9.11 24.89
CA ASP A 408 -18.72 -8.34 25.83
C ASP A 408 -19.75 -7.46 25.10
N PHE A 409 -19.38 -6.89 23.94
CA PHE A 409 -20.21 -5.99 23.14
C PHE A 409 -20.78 -6.66 21.88
N ARG A 410 -20.77 -8.00 21.77
CA ARG A 410 -21.34 -8.72 20.62
C ARG A 410 -20.87 -8.17 19.25
N GLY A 411 -19.58 -7.85 19.14
CA GLY A 411 -18.96 -7.27 17.94
C GLY A 411 -19.35 -5.82 17.63
N CYS A 412 -20.03 -5.12 18.55
CA CYS A 412 -20.41 -3.73 18.40
C CYS A 412 -19.39 -2.76 19.00
N CYS A 413 -19.41 -1.51 18.54
CA CYS A 413 -18.54 -0.45 19.06
C CYS A 413 -19.00 0.12 20.41
N CYS A 414 -20.26 -0.13 20.82
CA CYS A 414 -20.83 0.37 22.08
C CYS A 414 -22.08 -0.44 22.48
N MET A 415 -22.52 -0.28 23.73
CA MET A 415 -23.71 -0.99 24.25
C MET A 415 -24.98 -0.68 23.46
N LYS A 416 -25.18 0.56 23.00
CA LYS A 416 -26.39 0.92 22.23
C LYS A 416 -26.53 0.12 20.93
N CYS A 417 -25.40 -0.22 20.31
CA CYS A 417 -25.40 -0.98 19.05
C CYS A 417 -25.74 -2.46 19.25
N THR A 418 -25.63 -3.02 20.45
CA THR A 418 -25.86 -4.46 20.70
C THR A 418 -27.33 -4.87 20.61
N SER A 419 -28.24 -3.88 20.63
CA SER A 419 -29.69 -4.05 20.53
C SER A 419 -30.25 -3.55 19.20
N ALA A 420 -29.40 -3.28 18.20
CA ALA A 420 -29.86 -2.78 16.91
C ALA A 420 -30.69 -3.83 16.15
N PRO A 421 -31.71 -3.43 15.38
CA PRO A 421 -32.54 -4.38 14.62
C PRO A 421 -31.77 -5.18 13.57
N ARG A 422 -30.77 -4.55 12.93
CA ARG A 422 -29.94 -5.17 11.88
C ARG A 422 -28.56 -5.55 12.43
N LEU A 423 -28.56 -6.46 13.38
CA LEU A 423 -27.36 -6.93 14.06
C LEU A 423 -26.77 -8.15 13.35
N ARG A 424 -25.49 -8.08 12.98
CA ARG A 424 -24.75 -9.20 12.39
C ARG A 424 -24.13 -10.08 13.48
N PRO A 425 -23.88 -11.39 13.23
CA PRO A 425 -23.32 -12.29 14.23
C PRO A 425 -21.88 -11.91 14.60
N VAL A 426 -21.43 -12.27 15.81
CA VAL A 426 -20.03 -12.05 16.19
C VAL A 426 -19.10 -12.86 15.28
N LEU A 427 -18.19 -12.19 14.58
CA LEU A 427 -17.23 -12.84 13.71
C LEU A 427 -15.96 -13.19 14.48
N LEU A 428 -15.58 -14.48 14.43
CA LEU A 428 -14.33 -14.98 14.99
C LEU A 428 -13.20 -14.92 13.96
N GLY A 429 -11.97 -14.82 14.45
CA GLY A 429 -10.77 -14.81 13.61
C GLY A 429 -10.83 -13.74 12.52
N HIS A 430 -10.37 -14.10 11.31
CA HIS A 430 -10.14 -13.20 10.17
C HIS A 430 -11.36 -12.92 9.27
N GLN A 431 -12.56 -13.31 9.72
CA GLN A 431 -13.78 -13.17 8.92
C GLN A 431 -14.24 -11.71 8.77
N ARG A 432 -15.02 -11.46 7.72
CA ARG A 432 -15.67 -10.17 7.45
C ARG A 432 -17.16 -10.31 7.30
N TYR A 433 -17.84 -9.20 7.60
CA TYR A 433 -19.26 -9.13 7.34
C TYR A 433 -19.56 -9.19 5.85
N GLN A 434 -20.46 -10.09 5.49
CA GLN A 434 -21.02 -10.24 4.17
C GLN A 434 -22.19 -9.27 4.00
N LYS A 435 -22.87 -9.34 2.84
CA LYS A 435 -24.08 -8.56 2.59
C LYS A 435 -25.20 -8.99 3.54
N TRP A 436 -26.01 -8.03 3.99
CA TRP A 436 -27.06 -8.23 4.98
C TRP A 436 -28.00 -9.39 4.71
N HIS A 437 -28.44 -9.57 3.46
CA HIS A 437 -29.39 -10.64 3.11
C HIS A 437 -28.89 -12.02 3.55
N LYS A 438 -27.58 -12.28 3.50
CA LYS A 438 -27.03 -13.56 3.94
C LYS A 438 -27.24 -13.84 5.43
N TYR A 439 -27.36 -12.81 6.27
CA TYR A 439 -27.62 -12.96 7.70
C TYR A 439 -29.10 -13.08 8.00
N ARG A 440 -29.92 -12.23 7.35
CA ARG A 440 -31.37 -12.27 7.46
C ARG A 440 -31.92 -13.65 7.06
N ASP A 441 -31.42 -14.19 5.94
CA ASP A 441 -31.94 -15.45 5.40
C ASP A 441 -31.55 -16.65 6.30
N LEU A 442 -30.35 -16.62 6.90
CA LEU A 442 -29.95 -17.59 7.93
C LEU A 442 -30.82 -17.51 9.19
N GLU A 443 -31.16 -16.29 9.62
CA GLU A 443 -32.03 -16.10 10.78
C GLU A 443 -33.44 -16.65 10.51
N LEU A 444 -34.00 -16.41 9.32
CA LEU A 444 -35.29 -16.97 8.90
C LEU A 444 -35.25 -18.50 8.87
N GLN A 445 -34.22 -19.10 8.28
CA GLN A 445 -34.03 -20.56 8.26
C GLN A 445 -33.96 -21.13 9.69
N SER A 446 -33.19 -20.50 10.58
CA SER A 446 -33.09 -20.95 11.97
C SER A 446 -34.41 -20.84 12.74
N ARG A 447 -35.23 -19.82 12.44
CA ARG A 447 -36.56 -19.64 13.03
C ARG A 447 -37.54 -20.69 12.51
N GLU A 448 -37.51 -21.00 11.22
CA GLU A 448 -38.29 -22.08 10.62
C GLU A 448 -37.90 -23.45 11.21
N GLU A 449 -36.60 -23.75 11.33
CA GLU A 449 -36.13 -24.99 11.96
C GLU A 449 -36.54 -25.10 13.44
N ASN A 450 -36.45 -23.99 14.20
CA ASN A 450 -36.86 -23.98 15.60
C ASN A 450 -38.38 -24.09 15.75
N PHE A 451 -39.15 -23.45 14.86
CA PHE A 451 -40.60 -23.60 14.80
C PHE A 451 -41.00 -25.03 14.48
N LEU A 452 -40.36 -25.67 13.50
CA LEU A 452 -40.56 -27.09 13.16
C LEU A 452 -40.19 -28.00 14.34
N LYS A 453 -39.06 -27.77 15.02
CA LYS A 453 -38.69 -28.53 16.23
C LYS A 453 -39.70 -28.34 17.36
N GLN A 454 -40.23 -27.12 17.52
CA GLN A 454 -41.22 -26.81 18.53
C GLN A 454 -42.59 -27.44 18.20
N GLU A 455 -43.02 -27.44 16.93
CA GLU A 455 -44.22 -28.15 16.48
C GLU A 455 -44.08 -29.67 16.59
N MET A 456 -42.92 -30.24 16.25
CA MET A 456 -42.63 -31.66 16.43
C MET A 456 -42.64 -32.07 17.91
N SER A 457 -42.21 -31.18 18.80
CA SER A 457 -42.30 -31.35 20.26
C SER A 457 -43.74 -31.22 20.77
N HIS A 458 -44.51 -30.25 20.27
CA HIS A 458 -45.93 -30.05 20.62
C HIS A 458 -46.85 -31.16 20.10
N CYS A 459 -46.56 -31.74 18.93
CA CYS A 459 -47.32 -32.86 18.36
C CYS A 459 -46.97 -34.22 18.98
N GLY A 460 -46.10 -34.29 20.00
CA GLY A 460 -45.73 -35.55 20.66
C GLY A 460 -44.91 -36.52 19.79
N ILE A 461 -44.38 -36.07 18.66
CA ILE A 461 -43.67 -36.95 17.70
C ILE A 461 -42.31 -37.40 18.25
N PHE A 462 -41.76 -36.71 19.25
CA PHE A 462 -40.54 -37.14 19.94
C PHE A 462 -40.74 -38.35 20.87
N GLN A 463 -41.98 -38.69 21.26
CA GLN A 463 -42.26 -39.87 22.10
C GLN A 463 -42.57 -41.14 21.30
N MET A 464 -42.80 -41.07 19.98
CA MET A 464 -43.09 -42.28 19.18
C MET A 464 -41.86 -42.90 18.48
N LEU A 465 -40.69 -42.27 18.58
CA LEU A 465 -39.44 -42.81 18.02
C LEU A 465 -38.53 -43.48 19.07
N ASP A 466 -38.62 -43.12 20.35
CA ASP A 466 -37.89 -43.81 21.43
C ASP A 466 -38.58 -45.12 21.88
N ASP A 467 -39.92 -45.19 21.82
CA ASP A 467 -40.67 -46.41 22.18
C ASP A 467 -40.62 -47.49 21.09
N ARG A 468 -40.23 -47.14 19.86
CA ARG A 468 -39.99 -48.14 18.79
C ARG A 468 -38.56 -48.69 18.76
N PHE A 469 -37.59 -48.05 19.41
CA PHE A 469 -36.23 -48.58 19.54
C PHE A 469 -36.00 -49.37 20.85
N SER A 470 -36.81 -49.13 21.88
CA SER A 470 -36.67 -49.86 23.16
C SER A 470 -37.27 -51.28 23.15
N ASN A 471 -38.14 -51.62 22.19
CA ASN A 471 -38.74 -52.97 22.05
C ASN A 471 -38.04 -53.89 21.03
N SER A 472 -36.85 -53.51 20.53
CA SER A 472 -36.06 -54.33 19.59
C SER A 472 -34.81 -54.95 20.22
N ILE A 473 -34.59 -54.82 21.53
CA ILE A 473 -33.38 -55.35 22.22
C ILE A 473 -33.68 -56.59 23.09
N ASN A 474 -34.94 -57.03 23.22
CA ASN A 474 -35.28 -58.30 23.87
C ASN A 474 -36.14 -59.18 22.95
N ASN A 475 -35.49 -59.83 21.98
CA ASN A 475 -35.87 -61.15 21.44
C ASN A 475 -34.74 -61.74 20.62
#